data_AF-A0AB36YL32-F1
#
_entry.id   AF-A0AB36YL32-F1
#
_cell.length_a   1.000
_cell.length_b   1.000
_cell.length_c   1.000
_cell.angle_alpha   90.00
_cell.angle_beta   90.00
_cell.angle_gamma   90.00
#
_symmetry.space_group_name_H-M   'P 1'
#
loop_
_entity.id
_entity.type
_entity.pdbx_description
1 polymer ?
#
loop_
_entity_poly.entity_id
_entity_poly.type
_entity_poly.pdbx_seq_one_letter_code
_entity_poly.pdbx_strand_id
1 'polypeptide(L)' 'MICLRSGRVLLVRKKSGKWNFPGGAIEPGESPVAAARRELQEETSIEGHGLLPLCTVQVGLLVCMSRRLIGSFHSFKTK' A
#
# COMPACT_ATOMS: atom_id res chain seq x y z
N MET A 1 2.79 -3.50 -2.21
CA MET A 1 2.65 -4.80 -2.88
C MET A 1 4.03 -5.32 -3.29
N ILE A 2 4.20 -6.62 -3.57
CA ILE A 2 5.48 -7.17 -4.04
C ILE A 2 5.28 -7.72 -5.45
N CYS A 3 5.99 -7.17 -6.44
CA CYS A 3 5.97 -7.65 -7.82
C CYS A 3 7.29 -8.34 -8.15
N LEU A 4 7.22 -9.59 -8.63
CA LEU A 4 8.37 -10.41 -8.99
C LEU A 4 8.43 -10.63 -10.50
N ARG A 5 9.60 -10.42 -11.10
CA ARG A 5 9.85 -10.73 -12.51
C ARG A 5 11.29 -11.19 -12.70
N SER A 6 11.48 -12.41 -13.22
CA SER A 6 12.80 -12.97 -13.52
C SER A 6 13.78 -12.89 -12.33
N GLY A 7 13.32 -13.25 -11.13
CA GLY A 7 14.13 -13.19 -9.90
C GLY A 7 14.40 -11.79 -9.36
N ARG A 8 13.77 -10.75 -9.92
CA ARG A 8 13.91 -9.36 -9.48
C ARG A 8 12.62 -8.84 -8.86
N VAL A 9 12.79 -7.89 -7.93
CA VAL A 9 11.70 -7.20 -7.23
C VAL A 9 11.55 -5.79 -7.79
N LEU A 10 10.31 -5.37 -8.05
CA LEU A 10 10.01 -3.99 -8.45
C LEU A 10 10.01 -3.05 -7.25
N LEU A 11 10.79 -1.97 -7.33
CA LEU A 11 10.81 -0.88 -6.37
C LEU A 11 10.63 0.45 -7.09
N VAL A 12 9.99 1.40 -6.41
CA VAL A 12 9.81 2.77 -6.89
C VAL A 12 10.63 3.74 -6.04
N ARG A 13 11.24 4.73 -6.68
CA ARG A 13 11.97 5.80 -5.99
C ARG A 13 11.03 6.97 -5.73
N LYS A 14 10.73 7.25 -4.46
CA LYS A 14 9.92 8.41 -4.09
C LYS A 14 10.74 9.70 -4.21
N LYS A 15 10.07 10.86 -4.29
CA LYS A 15 10.71 12.18 -4.35
C LYS A 15 11.69 12.44 -3.19
N SER A 16 11.46 11.82 -2.04
CA SER A 16 12.34 11.84 -0.87
C SER A 16 13.64 11.04 -1.04
N GLY A 17 13.89 10.45 -2.21
CA GLY A 17 15.07 9.65 -2.53
C GLY A 17 15.02 8.20 -2.02
N LYS A 18 14.02 7.84 -1.21
CA LYS A 18 13.87 6.49 -0.65
C LYS A 18 13.23 5.53 -1.65
N TRP A 19 13.78 4.32 -1.71
CA TRP A 19 13.18 3.20 -2.42
C TRP A 19 12.09 2.57 -1.57
N ASN A 20 10.93 2.34 -2.17
CA ASN A 20 9.79 1.70 -1.54
C ASN A 20 9.16 0.70 -2.50
N PHE A 21 8.39 -0.22 -1.95
CA PHE A 21 7.45 -0.99 -2.76
C PHE A 21 6.38 -0.07 -3.34
N PRO A 22 5.88 -0.35 -4.56
CA PRO A 22 4.71 0.33 -5.07
C PRO A 22 3.51 0.08 -4.16
N GLY A 23 2.66 1.09 -4.04
CA GLY A 23 1.41 1.00 -3.28
C GLY A 23 1.00 2.30 -2.59
N GLY A 24 -0.25 2.28 -2.15
CA GLY A 24 -0.91 3.39 -1.48
C GLY A 24 -2.06 2.93 -0.62
N ALA A 25 -2.97 3.84 -0.31
CA ALA A 25 -4.15 3.53 0.48
C ALA A 25 -5.21 2.79 -0.35
N ILE A 26 -6.03 2.02 0.35
CA ILE A 26 -7.25 1.45 -0.21
C ILE A 26 -8.33 2.53 -0.14
N GLU A 27 -9.02 2.78 -1.24
CA GLU A 27 -10.12 3.74 -1.27
C GLU A 27 -11.41 3.17 -0.64
N PRO A 28 -12.35 4.02 -0.17
CA PRO A 28 -13.61 3.54 0.38
C PRO A 28 -14.38 2.66 -0.61
N GLY A 29 -14.75 1.45 -0.18
CA GLY A 29 -15.45 0.47 -1.03
C GLY A 29 -14.55 -0.27 -2.02
N GLU A 30 -13.25 0.02 -2.07
CA GLU A 30 -12.28 -0.66 -2.92
C GLU A 30 -11.79 -1.95 -2.25
N SER A 31 -11.65 -3.03 -3.03
CA SER A 31 -11.01 -4.25 -2.53
C SER A 31 -9.48 -4.08 -2.46
N PRO A 32 -8.76 -4.76 -1.56
CA PRO A 32 -7.30 -4.66 -1.48
C PRO A 32 -6.58 -5.00 -2.80
N VAL A 33 -7.15 -5.94 -3.58
CA VAL A 33 -6.62 -6.33 -4.89
C VAL A 33 -6.85 -5.23 -5.93
N ALA A 34 -8.03 -4.61 -5.93
CA ALA A 34 -8.32 -3.48 -6.82
C ALA A 34 -7.40 -2.29 -6.52
N ALA A 35 -7.21 -1.95 -5.25
CA ALA A 35 -6.30 -0.89 -4.80
C ALA A 35 -4.86 -1.18 -5.25
N ALA A 36 -4.38 -2.42 -5.07
CA ALA A 36 -3.05 -2.81 -5.51
C ALA A 36 -2.88 -2.67 -7.02
N ARG A 37 -3.87 -3.05 -7.82
CA ARG A 37 -3.82 -2.90 -9.29
C ARG A 37 -3.81 -1.43 -9.72
N ARG A 38 -4.67 -0.60 -9.12
CA ARG A 38 -4.74 0.85 -9.38
C ARG A 38 -3.42 1.53 -9.04
N GLU A 39 -2.91 1.33 -7.84
CA GLU A 39 -1.65 1.95 -7.40
C GLU A 39 -0.44 1.50 -8.23
N LEU A 40 -0.38 0.22 -8.64
CA LEU A 40 0.69 -0.24 -9.53
C LEU A 40 0.67 0.51 -10.87
N GLN A 41 -0.52 0.67 -11.44
CA GLN A 41 -0.70 1.38 -12.70
C GLN A 41 -0.35 2.86 -12.56
N GLU A 42 -0.81 3.54 -11.51
CA GLU A 42 -0.53 4.96 -11.27
C GLU A 42 0.97 5.24 -11.08
N GLU A 43 1.68 4.40 -10.31
CA GLU A 43 3.07 4.69 -9.94
C GLU A 43 4.09 4.21 -10.97
N THR A 44 3.76 3.16 -11.74
CA THR A 44 4.75 2.48 -12.60
C THR A 44 4.28 2.30 -14.03
N SER A 45 3.00 2.57 -14.34
CA SER A 45 2.38 2.29 -15.64
C SER A 45 2.43 0.82 -16.06
N ILE A 46 2.61 -0.10 -15.10
CA ILE A 46 2.65 -1.55 -15.32
C ILE A 46 1.33 -2.17 -14.91
N GLU A 47 0.83 -3.07 -15.75
CA GLU A 47 -0.30 -3.93 -15.40
C GLU A 47 0.19 -5.24 -14.75
N GLY A 48 -0.31 -5.52 -13.54
CA GLY A 48 0.01 -6.75 -12.81
C GLY A 48 -1.04 -7.82 -13.03
N HIS A 49 -0.61 -9.02 -13.47
CA HIS A 49 -1.49 -10.18 -13.58
C HIS A 49 -1.30 -11.12 -12.37
N GLY A 50 -2.39 -11.77 -11.93
CA GLY A 50 -2.32 -12.78 -10.86
C GLY A 50 -2.00 -12.21 -9.47
N LEU A 51 -2.56 -11.05 -9.11
CA LEU A 51 -2.42 -10.48 -7.77
C LEU A 51 -3.07 -11.41 -6.74
N LEU A 52 -2.27 -11.91 -5.81
CA LEU A 52 -2.71 -12.78 -4.72
C LEU A 52 -2.48 -12.09 -3.37
N PRO A 53 -3.44 -12.18 -2.42
CA PRO A 53 -3.21 -11.77 -1.04
C PRO A 53 -2.08 -12.61 -0.42
N LEU A 54 -1.04 -11.95 0.11
CA LEU A 54 0.07 -12.64 0.77
C LEU A 54 -0.14 -12.73 2.28
N CYS A 55 -0.33 -11.59 2.93
CA CYS A 55 -0.63 -11.49 4.35
C CYS A 55 -1.20 -10.11 4.70
N THR A 56 -1.85 -10.03 5.86
CA THR A 56 -2.22 -8.77 6.51
C THR A 56 -1.33 -8.58 7.73
N VAL A 57 -0.64 -7.45 7.81
CA VAL A 57 0.21 -7.10 8.96
C VAL A 57 -0.46 -5.97 9.73
N GLN A 58 -0.87 -6.24 10.96
CA GLN A 58 -1.29 -5.19 11.89
C GLN A 58 -0.06 -4.63 12.61
N VAL A 59 0.26 -3.37 12.33
CA VAL A 59 1.28 -2.65 13.09
C VAL A 59 0.60 -2.00 14.29
N GLY A 60 0.85 -2.53 15.48
CA GLY A 60 0.34 -1.98 16.75
C GLY A 60 0.89 -0.56 17.01
N LEU A 61 0.05 0.28 17.61
CA LEU A 61 0.23 1.73 17.76
C LEU A 61 1.60 2.16 18.31
N LEU A 62 2.25 3.09 17.60
CA LEU A 62 2.98 4.17 18.25
C LEU A 62 1.93 5.16 18.73
N VAL A 63 1.65 5.15 20.03
CA VAL A 63 0.69 6.06 20.66
C VAL A 63 1.28 7.47 20.58
N CYS A 64 0.91 8.23 19.55
CA CYS A 64 1.09 9.67 19.59
C CYS A 64 0.08 10.20 20.62
N MET A 65 0.59 10.53 21.81
CA MET A 65 -0.18 11.11 22.93
C MET A 65 -0.70 12.49 22.54
N SER A 66 -1.80 12.54 21.79
CA SER A 66 -2.72 13.68 21.81
C SER A 66 -4.15 13.16 21.92
N ARG A 67 -4.80 13.58 23.00
CA ARG A 67 -6.06 13.06 23.53
C ARG A 67 -7.20 13.24 22.53
N ARG A 68 -7.84 12.15 22.08
CA ARG A 68 -9.29 11.83 22.18
C ARG A 68 -9.63 10.59 21.32
N LEU A 69 -9.99 9.48 21.96
CA LEU A 69 -10.64 8.29 21.36
C LEU A 69 -12.12 8.65 21.14
N ILE A 70 -12.83 8.21 20.09
CA ILE A 70 -13.30 6.84 19.80
C ILE A 70 -13.60 6.74 18.30
N GLY A 71 -13.08 5.72 17.63
CA GLY A 71 -13.45 5.35 16.25
C GLY A 71 -12.50 4.29 15.71
N SER A 72 -13.04 3.23 15.09
CA SER A 72 -12.27 2.15 14.49
C SER A 72 -11.31 2.69 13.43
N PHE A 73 -10.02 2.82 13.78
CA PHE A 73 -8.99 3.31 12.88
C PHE A 73 -8.62 2.23 11.85
N HIS A 74 -9.34 2.22 10.72
CA HIS A 74 -8.76 1.81 9.45
C HIS A 74 -7.87 2.97 9.01
N SER A 75 -6.56 2.75 8.92
CA SER A 75 -5.61 3.77 8.46
C SER A 75 -5.84 4.03 6.96
N PHE A 76 -6.80 4.88 6.65
CA PHE A 76 -6.99 5.48 5.35
C PHE A 76 -5.99 6.63 5.23
N LYS A 77 -4.89 6.39 4.52
CA LYS A 77 -3.98 7.46 4.12
C LYS A 77 -4.67 8.22 2.99
N THR A 78 -5.40 9.28 3.33
CA THR A 78 -5.93 10.23 2.34
C THR A 78 -4.72 10.84 1.61
N LYS A 79 -4.67 10.69 0.28
CA LYS A 79 -3.82 11.52 -0.58
C LYS A 79 -4.23 12.98 -0.42
#